data_AF-A0A1E4RB93-F1
#
_entry.id   AF-A0A1E4RB93-F1
#
_cell.length_a   1.000
_cell.length_b   1.000
_cell.length_c   1.000
_cell.angle_alpha   90.00
_cell.angle_beta   90.00
_cell.angle_gamma   90.00
#
_symmetry.space_group_name_H-M   'P 1'
#
loop_
_entity.id
_entity.type
_entity.pdbx_description
1 polymer ?
#
loop_
_entity_poly.entity_id
_entity_poly.type
_entity_poly.pdbx_seq_one_letter_code
_entity_poly.pdbx_strand_id
1 'polypeptide(L)'
;MEQLIKQATKEELRVGTIKHHGHGGAPVENSSKDSSRHEQAGARVSAVEGEGTLRLSIHQDSWQLADILAIYATLSMDIILIEGYKKELYPKVVLLRTAKDHLLLQQMSNILCVIYWPSYPIDQNLMIPAFSINEETEYMEFLLNEMREKL
;
A
#
# COMPACT_ATOMS: atom_id res chain seq x y z
N MET A 1 6.39 -5.11 1.33
CA MET A 1 5.32 -5.00 0.32
C MET A 1 5.67 -5.77 -0.95
N GLU A 2 6.82 -5.52 -1.60
CA GLU A 2 7.21 -6.23 -2.83
C GLU A 2 7.18 -7.77 -2.71
N GLN A 3 7.62 -8.32 -1.59
CA GLN A 3 7.58 -9.77 -1.35
C GLN A 3 6.15 -10.32 -1.25
N LEU A 4 5.22 -9.59 -0.60
CA LEU A 4 3.80 -9.96 -0.57
C LEU A 4 3.18 -9.93 -1.95
N ILE A 5 3.48 -8.92 -2.75
CA ILE A 5 3.02 -8.83 -4.15
C ILE A 5 3.52 -10.05 -4.92
N LYS A 6 4.83 -10.34 -4.86
CA LYS A 6 5.42 -11.50 -5.55
C LYS A 6 4.77 -12.81 -5.14
N GLN A 7 4.49 -13.00 -3.85
CA GLN A 7 3.90 -14.24 -3.36
C GLN A 7 2.42 -14.38 -3.71
N ALA A 8 1.64 -13.30 -3.58
CA ALA A 8 0.24 -13.29 -3.99
C ALA A 8 0.08 -13.53 -5.50
N THR A 9 0.95 -12.95 -6.33
CA THR A 9 0.96 -13.21 -7.77
C THR A 9 1.35 -14.66 -8.11
N LYS A 10 2.21 -15.32 -7.32
CA LYS A 10 2.48 -16.76 -7.50
C LYS A 10 1.27 -17.64 -7.19
N GLU A 11 0.35 -17.15 -6.35
CA GLU A 11 -0.94 -17.77 -6.07
C GLU A 11 -2.02 -17.35 -7.08
N GLU A 12 -1.60 -16.79 -8.23
CA GLU A 12 -2.46 -16.35 -9.35
C GLU A 12 -3.46 -15.24 -9.00
N LEU A 13 -3.27 -14.57 -7.85
CA LEU A 13 -4.11 -13.45 -7.44
C LEU A 13 -3.80 -12.20 -8.27
N ARG A 14 -4.87 -11.48 -8.64
CA ARG A 14 -4.83 -10.13 -9.23
C ARG A 14 -4.61 -9.11 -8.14
N VAL A 15 -3.35 -8.67 -7.99
CA VAL A 15 -2.91 -7.75 -6.94
C VAL A 15 -2.93 -6.31 -7.42
N GLY A 16 -3.73 -5.46 -6.78
CA GLY A 16 -3.65 -4.00 -6.89
C GLY A 16 -2.75 -3.41 -5.81
N THR A 17 -2.08 -2.28 -6.10
CA THR A 17 -1.25 -1.58 -5.11
C THR A 17 -1.51 -0.08 -5.10
N ILE A 18 -1.76 0.49 -3.92
CA ILE A 18 -1.95 1.93 -3.75
C ILE A 18 -0.88 2.44 -2.79
N LYS A 19 -0.14 3.48 -3.18
CA LYS A 19 0.84 4.14 -2.33
C LYS A 19 0.51 5.61 -2.17
N HIS A 20 0.41 6.07 -0.93
CA HIS A 20 0.23 7.49 -0.64
C HIS A 20 1.60 8.19 -0.49
N HIS A 21 1.80 9.29 -1.22
CA HIS A 21 3.05 10.06 -1.11
C HIS A 21 3.00 10.96 0.14
N GLY A 22 3.51 10.46 1.26
CA GLY A 22 3.44 11.12 2.58
C GLY A 22 4.25 12.40 2.77
N HIS A 23 4.94 12.91 1.74
CA HIS A 23 5.77 14.11 1.80
C HIS A 23 5.23 15.29 0.96
N GLY A 24 4.02 15.15 0.40
CA GLY A 24 3.44 16.14 -0.50
C GLY A 24 4.10 16.16 -1.88
N GLY A 25 3.46 16.86 -2.82
CA GLY A 25 3.89 16.91 -4.22
C GLY A 25 3.30 15.80 -5.09
N ALA A 26 3.23 16.07 -6.39
CA ALA A 26 2.86 15.06 -7.37
C ALA A 26 3.96 13.97 -7.45
N PRO A 27 3.60 12.70 -7.70
CA PRO A 27 4.58 11.67 -8.00
C PRO A 27 5.54 12.15 -9.09
N VAL A 28 6.84 12.11 -8.81
CA VAL A 28 7.85 12.58 -9.77
C VAL A 28 7.96 11.54 -10.89
N GLU A 29 7.36 11.84 -12.04
CA GLU A 29 7.70 11.13 -13.27
C GLU A 29 8.92 11.79 -13.94
N ASN A 30 9.91 10.97 -14.28
CA ASN A 30 10.98 11.35 -15.19
C ASN A 30 10.39 11.41 -16.61
N SER A 31 9.69 12.49 -16.97
CA SER A 31 8.93 12.57 -18.22
C SER A 31 9.65 13.34 -19.32
N SER A 32 10.11 12.62 -20.35
CA SER A 32 10.42 13.15 -21.69
C SER A 32 9.45 12.62 -22.77
N LYS A 33 8.25 12.14 -22.40
CA LYS A 33 7.31 11.44 -23.30
C LYS A 33 6.02 12.24 -23.57
N ASP A 34 5.37 11.96 -24.70
CA ASP A 34 4.20 12.70 -25.22
C ASP A 34 2.97 12.74 -24.28
N SER A 35 2.78 11.77 -23.37
CA SER A 35 1.71 11.83 -22.35
C SER A 35 1.78 13.11 -21.51
N SER A 36 2.99 13.54 -21.17
CA SER A 36 3.23 14.77 -20.41
C SER A 36 2.80 16.03 -21.17
N ARG A 37 2.80 16.00 -22.52
CA ARG A 37 2.41 17.14 -23.35
C ARG A 37 0.89 17.35 -23.33
N HIS A 38 0.09 16.27 -23.29
CA HIS A 38 -1.36 16.39 -23.16
C HIS A 38 -1.75 16.97 -21.80
N GLU A 39 -1.07 16.54 -20.73
CA GLU A 39 -1.26 17.09 -19.38
C GLU A 39 -0.86 18.56 -19.30
N GLN A 40 0.31 18.93 -19.85
CA GLN A 40 0.76 20.33 -19.95
C GLN A 40 -0.18 21.20 -20.78
N ALA A 41 -0.88 20.63 -21.77
CA ALA A 41 -1.91 21.32 -22.54
C ALA A 41 -3.25 21.48 -21.79
N GLY A 42 -3.37 20.94 -20.57
CA GLY A 42 -4.53 21.11 -19.69
C GLY A 42 -5.47 19.90 -19.61
N ALA A 43 -5.09 18.73 -20.14
CA ALA A 43 -5.89 17.53 -19.99
C ALA A 43 -5.95 17.09 -18.51
N ARG A 44 -7.17 17.00 -17.95
CA ARG A 44 -7.38 16.45 -16.59
C ARG A 44 -7.18 14.93 -16.52
N VAL A 45 -7.37 14.25 -17.65
CA VAL A 45 -7.14 12.81 -17.80
C VAL A 45 -6.34 12.60 -19.07
N SER A 46 -5.22 11.88 -18.96
CA SER A 46 -4.39 11.46 -20.08
C SER A 46 -4.06 9.98 -19.93
N ALA A 47 -4.01 9.26 -21.05
CA ALA A 47 -3.63 7.86 -21.06
C ALA A 47 -2.69 7.56 -22.23
N VAL A 48 -1.79 6.60 -22.01
CA VAL A 48 -1.02 5.96 -23.07
C VAL A 48 -1.14 4.45 -22.90
N GLU A 49 -1.49 3.78 -23.98
CA GLU A 49 -1.59 2.33 -24.06
C GLU A 49 -0.61 1.81 -25.12
N GLY A 50 -0.02 0.65 -24.84
CA GLY A 50 0.75 -0.13 -25.79
C GLY A 50 1.17 -1.46 -25.18
N GLU A 51 1.19 -2.52 -26.00
CA GLU A 51 1.55 -3.88 -25.59
C GLU A 51 0.77 -4.39 -24.37
N GLY A 52 -0.52 -4.03 -24.26
CA GLY A 52 -1.38 -4.45 -23.15
C GLY A 52 -1.12 -3.74 -21.83
N THR A 53 -0.28 -2.69 -21.83
CA THR A 53 -0.02 -1.85 -20.66
C THR A 53 -0.72 -0.51 -20.81
N LEU A 54 -1.58 -0.17 -19.84
CA LEU A 54 -2.20 1.14 -19.72
C LEU A 54 -1.48 1.97 -18.65
N ARG A 55 -1.05 3.18 -19.01
CA ARG A 55 -0.63 4.22 -18.05
C ARG A 55 -1.65 5.35 -18.08
N LEU A 56 -2.17 5.71 -16.91
CA LEU A 56 -3.26 6.66 -16.75
C LEU A 56 -2.87 7.73 -15.72
N SER A 57 -2.94 9.00 -16.12
CA SER A 57 -2.83 10.14 -15.21
C SER A 57 -4.19 10.78 -15.05
N ILE A 58 -4.61 11.00 -13.79
CA ILE A 58 -5.88 11.66 -13.46
C ILE A 58 -5.60 12.77 -12.45
N HIS A 59 -5.84 14.01 -12.85
CA HIS A 59 -5.66 15.20 -12.03
C HIS A 59 -6.97 15.57 -11.34
N GLN A 60 -6.94 15.62 -10.01
CA GLN A 60 -8.01 16.14 -9.16
C GLN A 60 -7.41 17.09 -8.11
N ASP A 61 -8.24 17.96 -7.54
CA ASP A 61 -7.81 18.87 -6.48
C ASP A 61 -7.34 18.11 -5.23
N SER A 62 -8.00 16.98 -4.92
CA SER A 62 -7.59 16.05 -3.87
C SER A 62 -8.13 14.66 -4.12
N TRP A 63 -7.34 13.63 -3.82
CA TRP A 63 -7.77 12.23 -3.84
C TRP A 63 -8.01 11.71 -2.42
N GLN A 64 -9.18 11.13 -2.17
CA GLN A 64 -9.38 10.24 -1.02
C GLN A 64 -9.12 8.79 -1.42
N LEU A 65 -8.81 7.93 -0.44
CA LEU A 65 -8.62 6.50 -0.73
C LEU A 65 -9.87 5.88 -1.36
N ALA A 66 -11.06 6.26 -0.90
CA ALA A 66 -12.33 5.76 -1.42
C ALA A 66 -12.50 6.01 -2.93
N ASP A 67 -12.06 7.18 -3.42
CA ASP A 67 -12.13 7.54 -4.84
C ASP A 67 -11.21 6.63 -5.68
N ILE A 68 -10.01 6.34 -5.17
CA ILE A 68 -9.05 5.44 -5.82
C ILE A 68 -9.58 4.01 -5.82
N LEU A 69 -10.14 3.55 -4.69
CA LEU A 69 -10.74 2.22 -4.57
C LEU A 69 -11.93 2.03 -5.52
N ALA A 70 -12.73 3.07 -5.76
CA ALA A 70 -13.82 3.02 -6.74
C ALA A 70 -13.30 2.75 -8.16
N ILE A 71 -12.13 3.30 -8.53
CA ILE A 71 -11.47 2.99 -9.81
C ILE A 71 -10.99 1.53 -9.81
N TYR A 72 -10.32 1.09 -8.74
CA TYR A 72 -9.81 -0.27 -8.63
C TYR A 72 -10.92 -1.34 -8.69
N ALA A 73 -12.10 -1.03 -8.17
CA ALA A 73 -13.28 -1.91 -8.25
C ALA A 73 -13.66 -2.24 -9.70
N THR A 74 -13.35 -1.36 -10.66
CA THR A 74 -13.59 -1.62 -12.10
C THR A 74 -12.54 -2.56 -12.72
N LEU A 75 -11.39 -2.73 -12.07
CA LEU A 75 -10.25 -3.48 -12.60
C LEU A 75 -10.26 -4.98 -12.21
N SER A 76 -11.27 -5.45 -11.48
CA SER A 76 -11.41 -6.85 -11.01
C SER A 76 -10.16 -7.36 -10.29
N MET A 77 -9.86 -6.81 -9.11
CA MET A 77 -8.72 -7.23 -8.28
C MET A 77 -9.17 -8.20 -7.17
N ASP A 78 -8.34 -9.21 -6.86
CA ASP A 78 -8.59 -10.12 -5.75
C ASP A 78 -8.12 -9.52 -4.42
N ILE A 79 -7.02 -8.76 -4.45
CA ILE A 79 -6.51 -8.05 -3.28
C ILE A 79 -5.93 -6.69 -3.65
N ILE A 80 -6.08 -5.72 -2.76
CA ILE A 80 -5.46 -4.39 -2.87
C ILE A 80 -4.54 -4.16 -1.66
N LEU A 81 -3.25 -3.97 -1.91
CA LEU A 81 -2.26 -3.65 -0.88
C LEU A 81 -2.05 -2.13 -0.82
N ILE A 82 -2.17 -1.55 0.36
CA ILE A 82 -2.16 -0.09 0.56
C ILE A 82 -0.97 0.30 1.44
N GLU A 83 -0.08 1.14 0.91
CA GLU A 83 0.99 1.79 1.67
C GLU A 83 0.58 3.23 2.00
N GLY A 84 0.30 3.50 3.28
CA GLY A 84 -0.12 4.82 3.76
C GLY A 84 -1.52 4.80 4.35
N TYR A 85 -2.26 5.90 4.18
CA TYR A 85 -3.66 6.04 4.63
C TYR A 85 -3.92 5.53 6.05
N LYS A 86 -3.04 5.91 6.99
CA LYS A 86 -2.97 5.36 8.36
C LYS A 86 -4.28 5.41 9.15
N LYS A 87 -5.15 6.39 8.84
CA LYS A 87 -6.43 6.64 9.52
C LYS A 87 -7.59 5.79 8.99
N GLU A 88 -7.39 5.10 7.87
CA GLU A 88 -8.42 4.25 7.27
C GLU A 88 -8.64 2.97 8.08
N LEU A 89 -9.87 2.45 8.06
CA LEU A 89 -10.29 1.36 8.93
C LEU A 89 -9.97 -0.04 8.39
N TYR A 90 -9.27 -0.14 7.26
CA TYR A 90 -8.86 -1.44 6.68
C TYR A 90 -7.85 -2.19 7.57
N PRO A 91 -7.82 -3.53 7.52
CA PRO A 91 -6.81 -4.31 8.22
C PRO A 91 -5.40 -3.86 7.83
N LYS A 92 -4.51 -3.66 8.81
CA LYS A 92 -3.19 -3.08 8.54
C LYS A 92 -2.07 -3.71 9.33
N VAL A 93 -0.87 -3.65 8.75
CA VAL A 93 0.39 -3.99 9.40
C VAL A 93 1.08 -2.70 9.81
N VAL A 94 1.51 -2.62 11.08
CA VAL A 94 2.24 -1.44 11.59
C VAL A 94 3.73 -1.74 11.66
N LEU A 95 4.53 -0.90 11.00
CA LEU A 95 5.99 -0.98 11.03
C LEU A 95 6.54 -0.06 12.13
N LEU A 96 7.26 -0.63 13.09
CA LEU A 96 7.82 0.11 14.23
C LEU A 96 9.35 0.06 14.19
N ARG A 97 10.00 1.18 13.89
CA ARG A 97 11.47 1.22 13.78
C ARG A 97 12.13 1.69 15.06
N THR A 98 11.55 2.68 15.71
CA THR A 98 12.11 3.33 16.90
C THR A 98 11.02 3.58 17.95
N ALA A 99 11.41 3.87 19.19
CA ALA A 99 10.46 4.18 20.26
C ALA A 99 9.45 5.30 19.89
N LYS A 100 9.82 6.24 18.99
CA LYS A 100 8.91 7.30 18.52
C LYS A 100 7.71 6.76 17.73
N ASP A 101 7.87 5.62 17.09
CA ASP A 101 6.81 5.00 16.30
C ASP A 101 5.74 4.35 17.19
N HIS A 102 5.98 4.19 18.50
CA HIS A 102 5.01 3.62 19.43
C HIS A 102 3.64 4.34 19.39
N LEU A 103 3.65 5.66 19.17
CA LEU A 103 2.43 6.47 19.04
C LEU A 103 1.50 5.97 17.92
N LEU A 104 2.05 5.31 16.88
CA LEU A 104 1.25 4.74 15.80
C LEU A 104 0.25 3.69 16.29
N LEU A 105 0.60 2.93 17.34
CA LEU A 105 -0.30 1.93 17.93
C LEU A 105 -1.52 2.57 18.60
N GLN A 106 -1.41 3.82 19.04
CA GLN A 106 -2.50 4.57 19.67
C GLN A 106 -3.35 5.33 18.64
N GLN A 107 -2.78 5.63 17.47
CA GLN A 107 -3.42 6.44 16.43
C GLN A 107 -4.14 5.61 15.37
N MET A 108 -3.89 4.32 15.31
CA MET A 108 -4.41 3.43 14.28
C MET A 108 -5.37 2.41 14.88
N SER A 109 -6.35 1.99 14.08
CA SER A 109 -7.28 0.92 14.41
C SER A 109 -7.04 -0.29 13.49
N ASN A 110 -7.66 -1.43 13.81
CA ASN A 110 -7.66 -2.64 12.97
C ASN A 110 -6.25 -3.14 12.60
N ILE A 111 -5.36 -3.16 13.59
CA ILE A 111 -3.97 -3.63 13.43
C ILE A 111 -3.98 -5.17 13.47
N LEU A 112 -3.57 -5.80 12.37
CA LEU A 112 -3.42 -7.25 12.27
C LEU A 112 -2.17 -7.73 13.00
N CYS A 113 -1.05 -7.08 12.72
CA CYS A 113 0.22 -7.36 13.38
C CYS A 113 1.16 -6.14 13.34
N VAL A 114 2.20 -6.24 14.16
CA VAL A 114 3.33 -5.32 14.20
C VAL A 114 4.56 -6.01 13.62
N ILE A 115 5.32 -5.31 12.80
CA ILE A 115 6.67 -5.71 12.43
C ILE A 115 7.64 -4.66 12.99
N TYR A 116 8.60 -5.08 13.80
CA TYR A 116 9.48 -4.15 14.51
C TYR A 116 10.96 -4.37 14.24
N TRP A 117 11.75 -3.30 14.29
CA TRP A 117 13.21 -3.37 14.21
C TRP A 117 13.81 -3.56 15.60
N PRO A 118 15.04 -4.11 15.73
CA PRO A 118 15.72 -4.25 17.02
C PRO A 118 15.86 -2.95 17.82
N SER A 119 15.82 -1.79 17.15
CA SER A 119 15.83 -0.45 17.77
C SER A 119 14.50 -0.02 18.40
N TYR A 120 13.43 -0.79 18.22
CA TYR A 120 12.15 -0.58 18.88
C TYR A 120 12.10 -1.39 20.19
N PRO A 121 11.83 -0.75 21.35
CA PRO A 121 11.67 -1.46 22.61
C PRO A 121 10.29 -2.14 22.65
N ILE A 122 10.20 -3.37 22.15
CA ILE A 122 8.96 -4.14 22.14
C ILE A 122 8.46 -4.39 23.56
N ASP A 123 7.18 -4.09 23.79
CA ASP A 123 6.49 -4.47 25.03
C ASP A 123 6.09 -5.95 24.94
N GLN A 124 6.58 -6.77 25.86
CA GLN A 124 6.28 -8.20 25.91
C GLN A 124 4.80 -8.47 26.24
N ASN A 125 4.06 -7.47 26.76
CA ASN A 125 2.63 -7.57 27.04
C ASN A 125 1.75 -7.06 25.89
N LEU A 126 2.34 -6.80 24.72
CA LEU A 126 1.58 -6.37 23.56
C LEU A 126 0.60 -7.47 23.12
N MET A 127 -0.70 -7.17 23.17
CA MET A 127 -1.77 -8.13 22.80
C MET A 127 -1.92 -8.34 21.29
N ILE A 128 -1.17 -7.60 20.49
CA ILE A 128 -1.18 -7.66 19.02
C ILE A 128 -0.02 -8.57 18.58
N PRO A 129 -0.22 -9.52 17.65
CA PRO A 129 0.88 -10.29 17.08
C PRO A 129 2.03 -9.38 16.63
N ALA A 130 3.25 -9.67 17.08
CA ALA A 130 4.41 -8.84 16.81
C ALA A 130 5.58 -9.72 16.37
N PHE A 131 6.21 -9.32 15.27
CA PHE A 131 7.31 -10.04 14.65
C PHE A 131 8.51 -9.11 14.50
N SER A 132 9.70 -9.63 14.74
CA SER A 132 10.92 -8.93 14.35
C SER A 132 10.99 -8.83 12.83
N ILE A 133 11.54 -7.73 12.31
CA ILE A 133 11.83 -7.58 10.88
C ILE A 133 12.79 -8.67 10.36
N ASN A 134 13.53 -9.34 11.24
CA ASN A 134 14.42 -10.45 10.88
C ASN A 134 13.70 -11.81 10.82
N GLU A 135 12.46 -11.90 11.28
CA GLU A 135 11.60 -13.11 11.25
C GLU A 135 10.75 -13.11 9.98
N GLU A 136 11.43 -12.97 8.83
CA GLU A 136 10.78 -12.80 7.53
C GLU A 136 9.85 -13.95 7.18
N THR A 137 10.25 -15.18 7.49
CA THR A 137 9.46 -16.35 7.13
C THR A 137 8.15 -16.36 7.91
N GLU A 138 8.24 -16.05 9.20
CA GLU A 138 7.15 -16.11 10.17
C GLU A 138 6.11 -15.02 9.90
N TYR A 139 6.53 -13.76 9.74
CA TYR A 139 5.56 -12.69 9.45
C TYR A 139 4.99 -12.83 8.04
N MET A 140 5.75 -13.34 7.07
CA MET A 140 5.21 -13.55 5.71
C MET A 140 4.16 -14.64 5.71
N GLU A 141 4.40 -15.76 6.39
CA GLU A 141 3.41 -16.83 6.53
C GLU A 141 2.14 -16.33 7.21
N PHE A 142 2.27 -15.59 8.32
CA PHE A 142 1.14 -14.96 9.01
C PHE A 142 0.32 -14.08 8.07
N LEU A 143 0.98 -13.18 7.31
CA LEU A 143 0.29 -12.25 6.42
C LEU A 143 -0.40 -12.94 5.24
N LEU A 144 0.20 -13.99 4.69
CA LEU A 144 -0.41 -14.77 3.61
C LEU A 144 -1.64 -15.53 4.10
N ASN A 145 -1.60 -16.08 5.31
CA ASN A 145 -2.76 -16.74 5.91
C ASN A 145 -3.91 -15.73 6.14
N GLU A 146 -3.62 -14.55 6.70
CA GLU A 146 -4.60 -13.47 6.83
C GLU A 146 -5.20 -13.02 5.49
N MET A 147 -4.40 -13.02 4.42
CA MET A 147 -4.90 -12.73 3.08
C MET A 147 -5.84 -13.81 2.58
N ARG A 148 -5.48 -15.09 2.73
CA ARG A 148 -6.28 -16.23 2.27
C ARG A 148 -7.62 -16.33 2.97
N GLU A 149 -7.70 -15.99 4.25
CA GLU A 149 -8.97 -16.01 5.00
C GLU A 149 -9.98 -14.94 4.52
N LYS A 150 -9.54 -13.95 3.75
CA LYS A 150 -10.37 -12.82 3.30
C LYS A 150 -10.69 -12.85 1.79
N LEU A 151 -10.23 -13.88 1.08
CA LEU A 151 -10.58 -14.18 -0.32
C LEU A 151 -11.85 -15.05 -0.37
#